data_AF-A0A392VNI3-F1
#
_entry.id   AF-A0A392VNI3-F1
#
_cell.length_a   1.000
_cell.length_b   1.000
_cell.length_c   1.000
_cell.angle_alpha   90.00
_cell.angle_beta   90.00
_cell.angle_gamma   90.00
#
_symmetry.space_group_name_H-M   'P 1'
#
loop_
_entity.id
_entity.type
_entity.pdbx_description
1 polymer ?
#
loop_
_entity_poly.entity_id
_entity_poly.type
_entity_poly.pdbx_seq_one_letter_code
_entity_poly.pdbx_strand_id
1 'polypeptide(L)' 'DSAGGSGGLHRVHPGVPAELFVLPPALGHAKLFDDQTQLVVSEPEKAILEDMGAESIKNEIANSSVAVMK' A
#
# COMPACT_ATOMS: atom_id res chain seq x y z
N ASP A 1 -9.66 24.93 -22.01
CA ASP A 1 -8.20 24.77 -22.19
C ASP A 1 -7.49 24.52 -20.88
N SER A 2 -6.64 23.50 -20.88
CA SER A 2 -5.89 22.91 -19.75
C SER A 2 -4.68 23.74 -19.30
N ALA A 3 -4.24 23.56 -18.05
CA ALA A 3 -2.91 23.03 -17.67
C ALA A 3 -2.49 23.30 -16.20
N GLY A 4 -1.85 22.31 -15.56
CA GLY A 4 -0.72 22.54 -14.63
C GLY A 4 -0.98 22.32 -13.13
N GLY A 5 -0.50 21.21 -12.56
CA GLY A 5 -0.72 20.81 -11.15
C GLY A 5 0.35 21.22 -10.14
N SER A 6 0.16 20.78 -8.89
CA SER A 6 1.21 20.59 -7.88
C SER A 6 0.66 19.76 -6.71
N GLY A 7 0.98 18.46 -6.69
CA GLY A 7 0.77 17.58 -5.55
C GLY A 7 1.80 17.89 -4.45
N GLY A 8 1.33 18.34 -3.29
CA GLY A 8 2.16 18.73 -2.14
C GLY A 8 2.91 17.55 -1.50
N LEU A 9 4.18 17.42 -1.86
CA LEU A 9 5.40 17.19 -1.06
C LEU A 9 5.28 16.87 0.46
N HIS A 10 4.63 15.79 0.90
CA HIS A 10 4.90 15.26 2.24
C HIS A 10 5.97 14.16 2.15
N ARG A 11 7.24 14.51 2.40
CA ARG A 11 8.31 13.52 2.59
C ARG A 11 8.32 13.14 4.07
N VAL A 12 8.26 11.85 4.35
CA VAL A 12 8.43 11.31 5.71
C VAL A 12 9.88 11.51 6.14
N HIS A 13 10.08 12.25 7.24
CA HIS A 13 11.40 12.49 7.82
C HIS A 13 11.71 11.42 8.87
N PRO A 14 12.84 10.68 8.76
CA PRO A 14 13.25 9.74 9.79
C PRO A 14 13.44 10.43 11.14
N GLY A 15 12.88 9.87 12.22
CA GLY A 15 13.05 10.37 13.59
C GLY A 15 11.86 11.12 14.19
N VAL A 16 10.75 11.28 13.48
CA VAL A 16 9.50 11.83 14.03
C VAL A 16 8.67 10.69 14.65
N PRO A 17 8.20 10.81 15.91
CA PRO A 17 7.37 9.79 16.55
C PRO A 17 6.12 9.44 15.72
N ALA A 18 5.80 8.14 15.61
CA ALA A 18 4.64 7.64 14.87
C ALA A 18 3.31 8.28 15.32
N GLU A 19 3.24 8.69 16.58
CA GLU A 19 2.12 9.41 17.21
C GLU A 19 1.77 10.75 16.53
N LEU A 20 2.75 11.37 15.86
CA LEU A 20 2.57 12.62 15.11
C LEU A 20 2.22 12.37 13.64
N PHE A 21 2.37 11.12 13.17
CA PHE A 21 1.84 10.66 11.89
C PHE A 21 0.40 10.16 12.07
N VAL A 22 -0.47 11.05 12.55
CA VAL A 22 -1.91 10.76 12.49
C VAL A 22 -2.32 10.93 11.03
N LEU A 23 -2.62 9.82 10.36
CA LEU A 23 -3.29 9.85 9.07
C LEU A 23 -4.51 10.76 9.25
N PRO A 24 -4.64 11.86 8.47
CA PRO A 24 -5.82 12.69 8.50
C PRO A 24 -7.06 11.79 8.50
N PRO A 25 -8.06 12.02 9.36
CA PRO A 25 -9.26 11.18 9.41
C PRO A 25 -9.91 10.96 8.03
N ALA A 26 -9.71 11.88 7.09
CA ALA A 26 -10.09 11.74 5.67
C ALA A 26 -9.40 10.57 4.93
N LEU A 27 -8.17 10.21 5.30
CA LEU A 27 -7.41 9.05 4.79
C LEU A 27 -7.63 7.77 5.61
N GLY A 28 -8.13 7.88 6.85
CA GLY A 28 -8.37 6.73 7.72
C GLY A 28 -9.73 6.05 7.56
N HIS A 29 -10.75 6.79 7.08
CA HIS A 29 -12.14 6.29 6.99
C HIS A 29 -12.63 6.05 5.56
N ALA A 30 -11.86 6.46 4.55
CA ALA A 30 -12.17 6.13 3.16
C ALA A 30 -11.74 4.68 2.87
N LYS A 31 -12.63 3.89 2.29
CA LYS A 31 -12.32 2.52 1.84
C LYS A 31 -11.16 2.64 0.82
N LEU A 32 -9.94 2.25 1.21
CA LEU A 32 -8.75 2.34 0.35
C LEU A 32 -8.90 1.54 -0.95
N PHE A 33 -9.65 0.43 -0.88
CA PHE A 33 -10.03 -0.41 -1.99
C PHE A 33 -11.52 -0.63 -1.94
N ASP A 34 -12.23 -0.21 -2.98
CA ASP A 34 -13.67 -0.42 -3.14
C ASP A 34 -13.98 -1.45 -4.23
N ASP A 35 -15.27 -1.68 -4.45
CA ASP A 35 -15.73 -2.67 -5.44
C ASP A 35 -15.50 -2.16 -6.89
N GLN A 36 -15.04 -0.92 -7.04
CA GLN A 36 -14.65 -0.32 -8.32
C GLN A 36 -13.12 -0.38 -8.53
N THR A 37 -12.36 -0.71 -7.49
CA THR A 37 -10.91 -0.72 -7.54
C THR A 37 -10.42 -1.96 -8.28
N GLN A 38 -9.72 -1.75 -9.38
CA GLN A 38 -9.14 -2.82 -10.18
C GLN A 38 -7.66 -3.01 -9.82
N LEU A 39 -7.29 -4.23 -9.47
CA LEU A 39 -5.90 -4.62 -9.33
C LEU A 39 -5.33 -4.91 -10.71
N VAL A 40 -4.37 -4.10 -11.17
CA VAL A 40 -3.67 -4.32 -12.43
C VAL A 40 -2.31 -4.93 -12.11
N VAL A 41 -2.09 -6.14 -12.61
CA VAL A 41 -0.81 -6.86 -12.51
C VAL A 41 -0.27 -7.02 -13.93
N SER A 42 0.99 -6.65 -14.15
CA SER A 42 1.60 -6.84 -15.47
C SER A 42 1.86 -8.32 -15.75
N GLU A 43 1.93 -8.72 -17.02
CA GLU A 43 2.23 -10.11 -17.41
C GLU A 43 3.51 -10.67 -16.76
N PRO A 44 4.65 -9.94 -16.73
CA PRO A 44 5.85 -10.43 -16.05
C PRO A 44 5.64 -10.66 -14.55
N GLU A 45 4.94 -9.76 -13.87
CA GLU A 45 4.65 -9.89 -12.44
C GLU A 45 3.69 -11.07 -12.18
N LYS A 46 2.70 -11.27 -13.06
CA LYS A 46 1.78 -12.40 -12.99
C LYS A 46 2.53 -13.74 -13.09
N ALA A 47 3.48 -13.85 -14.02
CA ALA A 47 4.31 -15.03 -14.15
C ALA A 47 5.14 -15.31 -12.89
N ILE A 48 5.67 -14.27 -12.24
CA ILE A 48 6.41 -14.40 -10.98
C ILE A 48 5.48 -14.86 -9.85
N LEU A 49 4.27 -14.29 -9.74
CA LEU A 49 3.30 -14.67 -8.72
C LEU A 49 2.84 -16.13 -8.88
N GLU A 50 2.66 -16.57 -10.12
CA GLU A 50 2.33 -17.96 -10.44
C GLU A 50 3.46 -18.92 -10.09
N ASP A 51 4.72 -18.55 -10.38
CA ASP A 51 5.92 -19.33 -10.02
C ASP A 51 6.12 -19.44 -8.51
N MET A 52 5.88 -18.35 -7.76
CA MET A 52 5.95 -18.34 -6.30
C MET A 52 4.95 -19.31 -5.65
N GLY A 53 3.75 -19.45 -6.23
CA GLY A 53 2.69 -20.31 -5.73
C GLY A 53 1.93 -19.74 -4.52
N ALA A 54 0.65 -20.11 -4.40
CA ALA A 54 -0.27 -19.53 -3.43
C ALA A 54 0.13 -19.75 -1.96
N GLU A 55 0.73 -20.89 -1.63
CA GLU A 55 1.14 -21.21 -0.26
C GLU A 55 2.34 -20.38 0.20
N SER A 56 3.32 -20.14 -0.68
CA SER A 56 4.47 -19.27 -0.38
C SER A 56 4.02 -17.84 -0.10
N ILE A 57 3.07 -17.33 -0.91
CA ILE A 57 2.52 -15.98 -0.74
C ILE A 57 1.78 -15.86 0.60
N LYS A 58 0.93 -16.84 0.95
CA LYS A 58 0.20 -16.83 2.24
C LYS A 58 1.16 -16.83 3.43
N ASN A 59 2.22 -17.63 3.38
CA ASN A 59 3.20 -17.72 4.46
C ASN A 59 3.96 -16.39 4.63
N GLU A 60 4.35 -15.74 3.53
CA GLU A 60 5.03 -14.45 3.59
C GLU A 60 4.11 -13.36 4.16
N ILE A 61 2.83 -13.33 3.76
CA ILE A 61 1.83 -12.40 4.32
C ILE A 61 1.70 -12.62 5.83
N ALA A 62 1.57 -13.87 6.27
CA ALA A 62 1.46 -14.19 7.68
C ALA A 62 2.68 -13.70 8.47
N ASN A 63 3.89 -13.96 7.97
CA ASN A 63 5.12 -13.53 8.61
C ASN A 63 5.26 -12.00 8.68
N SER A 64 5.00 -11.33 7.56
CA SER A 64 5.09 -9.87 7.45
C SER A 64 4.03 -9.15 8.31
N SER A 65 2.82 -9.70 8.41
CA SER A 65 1.75 -9.12 9.25
C SER A 65 2.06 -9.18 10.74
N VAL A 66 2.69 -10.26 11.22
CA VAL A 66 3.11 -10.39 12.63
C VAL A 66 4.16 -9.34 12.99
N ALA A 67 5.04 -8.96 12.06
CA ALA A 67 6.06 -7.94 12.28
C ALA A 67 5.47 -6.53 12.46
N VAL A 68 4.32 -6.24 11.84
CA VAL A 68 3.65 -4.92 11.94
C VAL A 68 2.88 -4.77 13.26
N MET A 69 2.44 -5.87 13.87
CA MET A 69 1.60 -5.85 15.08
C MET A 69 2.37 -5.93 16.40
N LYS A 70 3.71 -5.85 16.36
CA LYS A 70 4.59 -5.98 17.53
C LYS A 70 5.17 -4.65 18.00
#